data_AF-A0A833DAZ6-F1
#
_entry.id   AF-A0A833DAZ6-F1
#
_cell.length_a   1.000
_cell.length_b   1.000
_cell.length_c   1.000
_cell.angle_alpha   90.00
_cell.angle_beta   90.00
_cell.angle_gamma   90.00
#
_symmetry.space_group_name_H-M   'P 1'
#
loop_
_entity.id
_entity.type
_entity.pdbx_description
1 polymer ?
#
loop_
_entity_poly.entity_id
_entity_poly.type
_entity_poly.pdbx_seq_one_letter_code
_entity_poly.pdbx_strand_id
1 'polypeptide(L)'
;MLSLLGRALLALAFLTSAHQIARPEKAGDAVVRNVTMTSQIAPFALLVGAFVLDASSLDLVARFGGDGLPLFYRISAVWGGRAGPLLLWAA
;
A
#
# COMPACT_ATOMS: atom_id res chain seq x y z
N MET A 1 -1.87 13.73 7.89
CA MET A 1 -1.04 13.99 6.69
C MET A 1 -0.89 12.73 5.83
N LEU A 2 -0.55 11.56 6.42
CA LEU A 2 -0.47 10.30 5.67
C LEU A 2 -1.77 9.91 4.95
N SER A 3 -2.93 10.17 5.53
CA SER A 3 -4.22 9.87 4.89
C SER A 3 -4.44 10.67 3.59
N LEU A 4 -3.97 11.92 3.55
CA LEU A 4 -4.03 12.74 2.33
C LEU A 4 -3.06 12.19 1.28
N LEU A 5 -1.83 11.87 1.68
CA LEU A 5 -0.83 11.28 0.81
C LEU A 5 -1.32 9.95 0.20
N GLY A 6 -1.89 9.06 1.03
CA GLY A 6 -2.46 7.79 0.56
C GLY A 6 -3.57 7.99 -0.47
N ARG A 7 -4.50 8.93 -0.21
CA ARG A 7 -5.55 9.29 -1.19
C ARG A 7 -4.98 9.84 -2.49
N ALA A 8 -3.94 10.68 -2.41
CA ALA A 8 -3.28 11.24 -3.59
C ALA A 8 -2.57 10.14 -4.41
N LEU A 9 -1.89 9.20 -3.76
CA LEU A 9 -1.24 8.06 -4.43
C LEU A 9 -2.28 7.14 -5.10
N LEU A 10 -3.39 6.86 -4.44
CA LEU A 10 -4.49 6.09 -5.04
C LEU A 10 -5.10 6.80 -6.26
N ALA A 11 -5.31 8.12 -6.16
CA ALA A 11 -5.80 8.90 -7.29
C ALA A 11 -4.80 8.88 -8.46
N LEU A 12 -3.51 9.04 -8.18
CA LEU A 12 -2.46 8.95 -9.20
C LEU A 12 -2.44 7.58 -9.88
N ALA A 13 -2.51 6.50 -9.09
CA ALA A 13 -2.54 5.13 -9.59
C ALA A 13 -3.74 4.89 -10.52
N PHE A 14 -4.92 5.39 -10.13
CA PHE A 14 -6.12 5.35 -10.96
C PHE A 14 -5.95 6.16 -12.26
N LEU A 15 -5.40 7.37 -12.18
CA LEU A 15 -5.18 8.23 -13.34
C LEU A 15 -4.19 7.63 -14.34
N THR A 16 -3.09 7.03 -13.86
CA THR A 16 -2.11 6.36 -14.75
C THR A 16 -2.72 5.14 -15.43
N SER A 17 -3.58 4.39 -14.72
CA SER A 17 -4.31 3.26 -15.30
C SER A 17 -5.32 3.70 -16.36
N ALA A 18 -6.12 4.73 -16.06
CA ALA A 18 -7.06 5.32 -17.00
C ALA A 18 -6.36 5.87 -18.26
N HIS A 19 -5.18 6.49 -18.08
CA HIS A 19 -4.37 6.95 -19.19
C HIS A 19 -3.89 5.81 -20.11
N GLN A 20 -3.46 4.68 -19.54
CA GLN A 20 -3.06 3.51 -20.33
C GLN A 20 -4.25 2.88 -21.08
N ILE A 21 -5.42 2.80 -20.45
CA ILE A 21 -6.64 2.29 -21.10
C ILE A 21 -7.05 3.18 -22.29
N ALA A 22 -6.93 4.50 -22.14
CA ALA A 22 -7.25 5.45 -23.20
C ALA A 22 -6.23 5.47 -24.35
N ARG A 23 -5.01 4.98 -24.12
CA ARG A 23 -3.91 4.97 -25.11
C ARG A 23 -3.18 3.62 -25.13
N PRO A 24 -3.87 2.52 -25.51
CA PRO A 24 -3.29 1.18 -25.50
C PRO A 24 -2.09 1.05 -26.44
N GLU A 25 -2.01 1.88 -27.49
CA GLU A 25 -0.90 1.90 -28.45
C GLU A 25 0.46 2.25 -27.80
N LYS A 26 0.43 3.00 -26.68
CA LYS A 26 1.64 3.37 -25.91
C LYS A 26 1.92 2.44 -24.73
N ALA A 27 1.07 1.45 -24.47
CA ALA A 27 1.21 0.56 -23.31
C ALA A 27 2.51 -0.29 -23.35
N GLY A 28 3.06 -0.54 -24.54
CA GLY A 28 4.32 -1.25 -24.72
C GLY A 28 5.57 -0.45 -24.33
N ASP A 29 5.45 0.88 -24.25
CA ASP A 29 6.56 1.76 -23.87
C ASP A 29 7.05 1.43 -22.45
N ALA A 30 8.36 1.22 -22.30
CA ALA A 30 8.98 0.88 -21.04
C ALA A 30 8.76 1.96 -19.96
N VAL A 31 8.79 3.24 -20.36
CA VAL A 31 8.60 4.35 -19.42
C VAL A 31 7.16 4.37 -18.92
N VAL A 32 6.18 4.30 -19.84
CA VAL A 32 4.75 4.31 -19.50
C VAL A 32 4.39 3.12 -18.61
N ARG A 33 4.93 1.93 -18.91
CA ARG A 33 4.74 0.73 -18.10
C ARG A 33 5.33 0.89 -16.70
N ASN A 34 6.59 1.30 -16.60
CA ASN A 34 7.27 1.41 -15.31
C ASN A 34 6.64 2.48 -14.42
N VAL A 35 6.21 3.62 -14.99
CA VAL A 35 5.52 4.68 -14.27
C VAL A 35 4.20 4.16 -13.68
N THR A 36 3.40 3.45 -14.48
CA THR A 36 2.15 2.88 -13.98
C THR A 36 2.41 1.79 -12.94
N MET A 37 3.38 0.90 -13.14
CA MET A 37 3.72 -0.09 -12.11
C MET A 37 4.12 0.57 -10.79
N THR A 38 4.96 1.62 -10.87
CA THR A 38 5.43 2.36 -9.69
C THR A 38 4.27 3.08 -8.98
N SER A 39 3.37 3.72 -9.73
CA SER A 39 2.21 4.40 -9.14
C SER A 39 1.26 3.41 -8.46
N GLN A 40 1.09 2.20 -9.02
CA GLN A 40 0.19 1.18 -8.48
C GLN A 40 0.71 0.56 -7.16
N ILE A 41 2.02 0.37 -7.02
CA ILE A 41 2.59 -0.18 -5.78
C ILE A 41 2.72 0.85 -4.65
N ALA A 42 2.79 2.14 -4.99
CA ALA A 42 3.08 3.19 -4.02
C ALA A 42 2.08 3.30 -2.84
N PRO A 43 0.75 3.20 -3.03
CA PRO A 43 -0.20 3.21 -1.91
C PRO A 43 0.03 2.06 -0.93
N PHE A 44 0.31 0.87 -1.46
CA PHE A 44 0.60 -0.31 -0.64
C PHE A 44 1.91 -0.16 0.11
N ALA A 45 2.98 0.29 -0.55
CA ALA A 45 4.27 0.55 0.08
C ALA A 45 4.18 1.59 1.21
N LEU A 46 3.41 2.67 1.00
CA LEU A 46 3.13 3.66 2.05
C LEU A 46 2.41 3.01 3.25
N LEU A 47 1.42 2.17 3.00
CA LEU A 47 0.66 1.52 4.05
C LEU A 47 1.54 0.54 4.85
N VAL A 48 2.37 -0.27 4.18
CA VAL A 48 3.36 -1.14 4.83
C VAL A 48 4.29 -0.33 5.71
N GLY A 49 4.88 0.75 5.17
CA GLY A 49 5.77 1.63 5.93
C GLY A 49 5.08 2.23 7.16
N ALA A 50 3.81 2.60 7.02
CA ALA A 50 3.02 3.12 8.13
C ALA A 50 2.79 2.08 9.25
N PHE A 51 2.53 0.81 8.92
CA PHE A 51 2.44 -0.27 9.90
C PHE A 51 3.79 -0.58 10.56
N VAL A 52 4.89 -0.58 9.79
CA VAL A 52 6.24 -0.82 10.32
C VAL A 52 6.63 0.25 11.34
N LEU A 53 6.37 1.52 11.01
CA LEU A 53 6.70 2.68 11.84
C LEU A 53 5.63 3.02 12.89
N ASP A 54 4.58 2.20 13.01
CA ASP A 54 3.42 2.42 13.89
C ASP A 54 2.82 3.85 13.78
N ALA A 55 2.67 4.32 12.54
CA ALA A 55 2.18 5.66 12.24
C ALA A 55 0.66 5.79 12.50
N SER A 56 0.28 5.92 13.76
CA SER A 56 -1.10 6.01 14.28
C SER A 56 -1.93 7.18 13.74
N SER A 57 -1.31 8.12 13.02
CA SER A 57 -2.04 9.15 12.24
C SER A 57 -2.93 8.56 11.12
N LEU A 58 -2.69 7.31 10.72
CA LEU A 58 -3.61 6.52 9.91
C LEU A 58 -4.51 5.67 10.81
N ASP A 59 -5.82 5.86 10.72
CA ASP A 59 -6.83 5.15 11.52
C ASP A 59 -6.70 3.62 11.41
N LEU A 60 -6.36 3.10 10.22
CA LEU A 60 -6.14 1.66 10.03
C LEU A 60 -4.98 1.14 10.88
N VAL A 61 -3.88 1.90 10.94
CA VAL A 61 -2.71 1.57 11.77
C VAL A 61 -3.04 1.77 13.25
N ALA A 62 -3.78 2.81 13.61
CA ALA A 62 -4.20 3.02 15.00
C ALA A 62 -5.09 1.89 15.55
N ARG A 63 -5.93 1.28 14.71
CA ARG A 63 -6.87 0.22 15.12
C ARG A 63 -6.26 -1.17 15.09
N PHE A 64 -5.35 -1.42 14.16
CA PHE A 64 -4.86 -2.77 13.86
C PHE A 64 -3.34 -2.92 13.97
N GLY A 65 -2.64 -1.80 14.17
CA GLY A 65 -1.24 -1.75 14.58
C GLY A 65 -1.08 -2.08 16.05
N GLY A 66 0.17 -2.10 16.50
CA GLY A 66 0.49 -2.53 17.85
C GLY A 66 1.95 -2.27 18.16
N ASP A 67 2.18 -1.35 19.08
CA ASP A 67 3.49 -0.83 19.47
C ASP A 67 4.45 -1.93 20.00
N GLY A 68 3.90 -3.09 20.40
CA GLY A 68 4.67 -4.27 20.86
C GLY A 68 4.78 -5.43 19.87
N LEU A 69 4.21 -5.34 18.67
CA LEU A 69 4.22 -6.45 17.71
C LEU A 69 5.59 -6.60 17.02
N PRO A 70 6.14 -7.81 16.89
CA PRO A 70 7.32 -8.05 16.05
C PRO A 70 7.08 -7.64 14.59
N LEU A 71 8.16 -7.25 13.89
CA LEU A 71 8.10 -6.66 12.54
C LEU A 71 7.27 -7.47 11.54
N PHE A 72 7.44 -8.79 11.50
CA PHE A 72 6.70 -9.66 10.57
C PHE A 72 5.19 -9.61 10.80
N TYR A 73 4.75 -9.50 12.06
CA TYR A 73 3.33 -9.38 12.38
C TYR A 73 2.76 -8.02 12.00
N ARG A 74 3.54 -6.94 12.13
CA ARG A 74 3.14 -5.59 11.64
C ARG A 74 2.95 -5.58 10.12
N ILE A 75 3.86 -6.20 9.37
CA ILE A 75 3.72 -6.32 7.91
C ILE A 75 2.50 -7.18 7.55
N SER A 76 2.25 -8.28 8.27
CA SER A 76 1.08 -9.14 8.02
C SER A 76 -0.26 -8.43 8.28
N ALA A 77 -0.28 -7.48 9.21
CA ALA A 77 -1.47 -6.70 9.55
C ALA A 77 -1.96 -5.81 8.40
N VAL A 78 -1.07 -5.46 7.47
CA VAL A 78 -1.42 -4.73 6.23
C VAL A 78 -2.49 -5.47 5.42
N TRP A 79 -2.42 -6.81 5.40
CA TRP A 79 -3.34 -7.66 4.64
C TRP A 79 -4.57 -8.08 5.45
N GLY A 80 -4.36 -8.54 6.68
CA GLY A 80 -5.41 -9.15 7.49
C GLY A 80 -6.16 -8.19 8.41
N GLY A 81 -5.75 -6.93 8.50
CA GLY A 81 -6.30 -5.99 9.48
C GLY A 81 -6.10 -6.47 10.93
N ARG A 82 -5.10 -7.30 11.18
CA ARG A 82 -4.71 -7.81 12.51
C ARG A 82 -3.38 -8.54 12.38
N ALA A 83 -2.66 -8.72 13.49
CA ALA A 83 -1.42 -9.53 13.54
C ALA A 83 -1.63 -11.03 13.20
N GLY A 84 -2.88 -11.48 13.12
CA GLY A 84 -3.27 -12.89 13.02
C GLY A 84 -2.88 -13.69 11.77
N PRO A 85 -2.71 -13.12 10.55
CA PRO A 85 -2.52 -13.93 9.35
C PRO A 85 -1.33 -14.88 9.42
N LEU A 86 -0.19 -14.44 9.95
CA LEU A 86 0.99 -15.31 10.12
C LEU A 86 0.84 -16.29 11.29
N LEU A 87 0.09 -15.93 12.33
CA LEU A 87 -0.18 -16.84 13.46
C LEU A 87 -0.99 -18.06 13.02
N LEU A 88 -1.83 -17.95 11.99
CA LEU A 88 -2.57 -19.09 11.43
C LEU A 88 -1.66 -20.16 10.80
N TRP A 89 -0.44 -19.79 10.38
CA TRP A 89 0.54 -20.70 9.78
C TRP A 89 1.60 -21.19 10.76
N ALA A 90 1.64 -20.61 11.97
CA ALA A 90 2.57 -21.01 13.03
C ALA A 90 1.98 -22.07 13.98
N ALA A 91 0.70 -22.42 13.79
CA ALA A 91 -0.05 -23.38 14.60
C ALA A 91 -0.04 -24.78 13.98
#